data_AF-A0A8J6Q360-F1
#
_entry.id   AF-A0A8J6Q360-F1
#
_cell.length_a   1.000
_cell.length_b   1.000
_cell.length_c   1.000
_cell.angle_alpha   90.00
_cell.angle_beta   90.00
_cell.angle_gamma   90.00
#
_symmetry.space_group_name_H-M   'P 1'
#
loop_
_entity.id
_entity.type
_entity.pdbx_description
1 polymer ?
#
loop_
_entity_poly.entity_id
_entity_poly.type
_entity_poly.pdbx_seq_one_letter_code
_entity_poly.pdbx_strand_id
1 'polypeptide(L)'
;MKKVWPIIIILVALIIGAAVFSGSTKVKVVDWEESFNEKSNKPYGVSIFYKELPKLFKGKKIRTVYHQPLSYLRANSEHGFGNHVAKGTYVIIGHSDYLENNSVEELLNFVNKGNTLFISDYYFPQKLHDTLKLNVDYIINEKDSTSYLSFKDKHLKQIEIDRNSGDNYFTNSDSLNYKTLGYSKIDYKHINFIEVPFGNGTIFLHTEPKVFTNYHLLKEDRYKYVEDLLSFLPDDDIYFDSYTKIQKNYNGEVEKKSNLSWFLEQTAFRWAWYTALIFTLLFIIFNAKRRQRVIRIIKPLQNTTVDFVKTVSNLYFETQDHKNLIDKKTTYFLEKLRSDYNINTDNLDEAFITKLALKTGKKKDDIKPLINYINWLRTKNEFFEENLIKLNRFIEAFYAK
;
A
#
# COMPACT_ATOMS: atom_id res chain seq x y z
N MET A 1 18.55 22.74 -24.38
CA MET A 1 17.75 21.59 -23.88
C MET A 1 17.59 20.43 -24.88
N LYS A 2 17.69 20.63 -26.21
CA LYS A 2 17.48 19.54 -27.21
C LYS A 2 18.58 18.47 -27.29
N LYS A 3 19.82 18.74 -26.85
CA LYS A 3 20.94 17.79 -26.90
C LYS A 3 21.02 16.79 -25.73
N VAL A 4 20.16 16.92 -24.71
CA VAL A 4 20.20 16.06 -23.51
C VAL A 4 19.38 14.77 -23.71
N TRP A 5 18.32 14.83 -24.52
CA TRP A 5 17.44 13.70 -24.80
C TRP A 5 18.12 12.52 -25.54
N PRO A 6 18.94 12.74 -26.58
CA PRO A 6 19.64 11.65 -27.27
C PRO A 6 20.61 10.93 -26.33
N ILE A 7 21.29 11.69 -25.45
CA ILE A 7 22.25 11.16 -24.48
C ILE A 7 21.52 10.28 -23.45
N ILE A 8 20.36 10.70 -22.95
CA ILE A 8 19.55 9.91 -22.02
C ILE A 8 19.08 8.60 -22.68
N ILE A 9 18.65 8.64 -23.94
CA ILE A 9 18.18 7.44 -24.68
C ILE A 9 19.33 6.44 -24.86
N ILE A 10 20.51 6.91 -25.26
CA ILE A 10 21.70 6.05 -25.41
C ILE A 10 22.10 5.44 -24.07
N LEU A 11 22.04 6.20 -22.98
CA LEU A 11 22.42 5.74 -21.65
C LEU A 11 21.43 4.71 -21.10
N VAL A 12 20.13 4.88 -21.34
CA VAL A 12 19.09 3.87 -21.03
C VAL A 12 19.27 2.61 -21.87
N ALA A 13 19.55 2.73 -23.17
CA ALA A 13 19.82 1.58 -24.03
C ALA A 13 21.07 0.80 -23.58
N LEU A 14 22.13 1.50 -23.14
CA LEU A 14 23.34 0.90 -22.58
C LEU A 14 23.06 0.17 -21.26
N ILE A 15 22.25 0.74 -20.37
CA ILE A 15 21.84 0.09 -19.12
C ILE A 15 21.01 -1.16 -19.39
N ILE A 16 20.04 -1.10 -20.32
CA ILE A 16 19.23 -2.25 -20.71
C ILE A 16 20.11 -3.33 -21.36
N GLY A 17 21.02 -2.94 -22.27
CA GLY A 17 21.98 -3.85 -22.88
C GLY A 17 22.87 -4.55 -21.85
N ALA A 18 23.42 -3.80 -20.88
CA ALA A 18 24.23 -4.35 -19.80
C ALA A 18 23.42 -5.26 -18.86
N ALA A 19 22.16 -4.92 -18.55
CA ALA A 19 21.28 -5.74 -17.72
C ALA A 19 20.92 -7.07 -18.42
N VAL A 20 20.63 -7.04 -19.72
CA VAL A 20 20.36 -8.25 -20.52
C VAL A 20 21.61 -9.12 -20.61
N PHE A 21 22.77 -8.53 -20.90
CA PHE A 21 24.02 -9.26 -21.06
C PHE A 21 24.55 -9.88 -19.75
N SER A 22 24.36 -9.18 -18.62
CA SER A 22 24.69 -9.69 -17.28
C SER A 22 23.71 -10.77 -16.79
N GLY A 23 22.47 -10.76 -17.27
CA GLY A 23 21.47 -11.80 -16.98
C GLY A 23 21.68 -13.09 -17.76
N SER A 24 22.17 -13.01 -19.00
CA SER A 24 22.34 -14.17 -19.90
C SER A 24 23.56 -15.04 -19.60
N THR A 25 24.59 -14.52 -18.92
CA THR A 25 25.86 -15.24 -18.69
C THR A 25 25.92 -16.00 -17.37
N LYS A 26 24.92 -15.85 -16.49
CA LYS A 26 24.82 -16.67 -15.27
C LYS A 26 24.18 -18.02 -15.61
N VAL A 27 25.01 -19.04 -15.80
CA VAL A 27 24.56 -20.43 -15.69
C VAL A 27 23.85 -20.56 -14.35
N LYS A 28 22.55 -20.89 -14.37
CA LYS A 28 21.79 -21.10 -13.13
C LYS A 28 22.39 -22.32 -12.43
N VAL A 29 23.23 -22.07 -11.43
CA VAL A 29 23.65 -23.13 -10.50
C VAL A 29 22.38 -23.61 -9.81
N VAL A 30 22.05 -24.88 -10.02
CA VAL A 30 20.92 -25.51 -9.34
C VAL A 30 21.27 -25.57 -7.86
N ASP A 31 20.45 -24.94 -7.05
CA ASP A 31 20.59 -24.95 -5.61
C ASP A 31 20.01 -26.24 -5.04
N TRP A 32 20.88 -27.08 -4.48
CA TRP A 32 20.56 -28.40 -3.90
C TRP A 32 20.45 -28.35 -2.37
N GLU A 33 20.27 -27.18 -1.78
CA GLU A 33 20.02 -27.06 -0.34
C GLU A 33 18.72 -27.80 0.05
N GLU A 34 18.82 -28.66 1.07
CA GLU A 34 17.73 -29.46 1.62
C GLU A 34 16.79 -28.60 2.47
N SER A 35 15.92 -27.84 1.79
CA SER A 35 15.01 -26.91 2.46
C SER A 35 13.75 -27.57 3.04
N PHE A 36 13.28 -28.68 2.45
CA PHE A 36 11.98 -29.31 2.74
C PHE A 36 10.77 -28.35 2.80
N ASN A 37 10.90 -27.16 2.21
CA ASN A 37 9.89 -26.12 2.30
C ASN A 37 8.74 -26.40 1.32
N GLU A 38 7.50 -26.32 1.82
CA GLU A 38 6.28 -26.63 1.07
C GLU A 38 5.98 -25.63 -0.07
N LYS A 39 6.65 -24.48 -0.07
CA LYS A 39 6.55 -23.44 -1.11
C LYS A 39 7.76 -23.44 -2.06
N SER A 40 8.81 -24.19 -1.73
CA SER A 40 10.06 -24.20 -2.50
C SER A 40 9.94 -25.07 -3.76
N ASN A 41 10.29 -24.50 -4.90
CA ASN A 41 10.41 -25.21 -6.18
C ASN A 41 11.86 -25.71 -6.43
N LYS A 42 12.76 -25.59 -5.44
CA LYS A 42 14.10 -26.20 -5.51
C LYS A 42 13.98 -27.73 -5.55
N PRO A 43 15.00 -28.47 -6.05
CA PRO A 43 15.01 -29.94 -6.07
C PRO A 43 14.61 -30.58 -4.74
N TYR A 44 15.16 -30.09 -3.62
CA TYR A 44 14.86 -30.60 -2.27
C TYR A 44 13.84 -29.78 -1.47
N GLY A 45 12.93 -29.08 -2.17
CA GLY A 45 11.66 -28.60 -1.59
C GLY A 45 10.57 -29.67 -1.68
N VAL A 46 9.46 -29.52 -0.95
CA VAL A 46 8.33 -30.49 -0.95
C VAL A 46 7.04 -29.92 -1.57
N SER A 47 7.16 -28.93 -2.46
CA SER A 47 6.00 -28.23 -3.00
C SER A 47 5.09 -29.10 -3.87
N ILE A 48 5.65 -30.11 -4.55
CA ILE A 48 4.87 -31.08 -5.33
C ILE A 48 4.08 -31.98 -4.39
N PHE A 49 4.74 -32.57 -3.40
CA PHE A 49 4.09 -33.38 -2.36
C PHE A 49 2.92 -32.62 -1.73
N TYR A 50 3.18 -31.40 -1.26
CA TYR A 50 2.18 -30.56 -0.60
C TYR A 50 0.96 -30.27 -1.49
N LYS A 51 1.18 -30.00 -2.80
CA LYS A 51 0.09 -29.75 -3.77
C LYS A 51 -0.74 -30.99 -4.09
N GLU A 52 -0.17 -32.19 -3.95
CA GLU A 52 -0.87 -33.45 -4.20
C GLU A 52 -1.65 -33.95 -2.97
N LEU A 53 -1.36 -33.46 -1.75
CA LEU A 53 -2.09 -33.84 -0.53
C LEU A 53 -3.63 -33.79 -0.66
N PRO A 54 -4.26 -32.72 -1.22
CA PRO A 54 -5.72 -32.68 -1.37
C PRO A 54 -6.28 -33.73 -2.33
N LYS A 55 -5.47 -34.24 -3.27
CA LYS A 55 -5.86 -35.31 -4.20
C LYS A 55 -5.65 -36.70 -3.59
N LEU A 56 -4.66 -36.84 -2.72
CA LEU A 56 -4.35 -38.08 -2.01
C LEU A 56 -5.38 -38.34 -0.90
N PHE A 57 -5.77 -37.31 -0.15
CA PHE A 57 -6.75 -37.38 0.94
C PHE A 57 -8.08 -36.72 0.53
N LYS A 58 -8.79 -37.33 -0.42
CA LYS A 58 -10.02 -36.76 -1.01
C LYS A 58 -11.11 -36.58 0.03
N GLY A 59 -11.64 -35.36 0.14
CA GLY A 59 -12.72 -35.03 1.06
C GLY A 59 -12.26 -34.73 2.49
N LYS A 60 -10.95 -34.80 2.78
CA LYS A 60 -10.35 -34.41 4.06
C LYS A 60 -9.86 -32.96 4.01
N LYS A 61 -9.76 -32.32 5.17
CA LYS A 61 -9.22 -30.97 5.28
C LYS A 61 -7.71 -31.03 5.41
N ILE A 62 -7.00 -30.34 4.51
CA ILE A 62 -5.57 -30.13 4.60
C ILE A 62 -5.34 -28.76 5.22
N ARG A 63 -4.68 -28.72 6.38
CA ARG A 63 -4.38 -27.50 7.14
C ARG A 63 -2.87 -27.34 7.27
N THR A 64 -2.35 -26.21 6.81
CA THR A 64 -0.94 -25.86 7.05
C THR A 64 -0.78 -25.26 8.44
N VAL A 65 0.16 -25.78 9.22
CA VAL A 65 0.46 -25.31 10.58
C VAL A 65 1.73 -24.46 10.56
N TYR A 66 1.55 -23.13 10.67
CA TYR A 66 2.64 -22.14 10.69
C TYR A 66 3.13 -21.78 12.11
N HIS A 67 2.45 -22.26 13.16
CA HIS A 67 2.83 -22.00 14.54
C HIS A 67 3.50 -23.23 15.15
N GLN A 68 4.17 -23.06 16.29
CA GLN A 68 4.71 -24.21 17.04
C GLN A 68 3.57 -25.17 17.42
N PRO A 69 3.80 -26.51 17.36
CA PRO A 69 2.78 -27.50 17.72
C PRO A 69 2.14 -27.24 19.07
N LEU A 70 2.94 -26.87 20.08
CA LEU A 70 2.45 -26.50 21.41
C LEU A 70 1.32 -25.45 21.35
N SER A 71 1.56 -24.34 20.65
CA SER A 71 0.61 -23.23 20.58
C SER A 71 -0.62 -23.61 19.75
N TYR A 72 -0.41 -24.27 18.62
CA TYR A 72 -1.49 -24.61 17.70
C TYR A 72 -2.43 -25.67 18.27
N LEU A 73 -1.90 -26.76 18.82
CA LEU A 73 -2.68 -27.88 19.32
C LEU A 73 -3.42 -27.52 20.61
N ARG A 74 -2.81 -26.73 21.51
CA ARG A 74 -3.51 -26.21 22.69
C ARG A 74 -4.65 -25.28 22.32
N ALA A 75 -4.42 -24.37 21.39
CA ALA A 75 -5.47 -23.48 20.91
C ALA A 75 -6.62 -24.27 20.29
N ASN A 76 -6.33 -25.32 19.50
CA ASN A 76 -7.35 -26.16 18.87
C ASN A 76 -7.64 -27.43 19.69
N SER A 77 -7.58 -27.35 21.02
CA SER A 77 -8.03 -28.42 21.91
C SER A 77 -9.53 -28.28 22.22
N GLU A 78 -10.15 -29.30 22.83
CA GLU A 78 -11.58 -29.27 23.21
C GLU A 78 -11.96 -28.07 24.11
N HIS A 79 -11.02 -27.58 24.90
CA HIS A 79 -11.19 -26.41 25.77
C HIS A 79 -10.36 -25.20 25.31
N GLY A 80 -9.83 -25.25 24.10
CA GLY A 80 -9.01 -24.20 23.53
C GLY A 80 -9.83 -23.05 22.94
N PHE A 81 -9.15 -21.95 22.63
CA PHE A 81 -9.74 -20.74 22.03
C PHE A 81 -9.67 -20.73 20.49
N GLY A 82 -9.24 -21.83 19.90
CA GLY A 82 -9.13 -22.04 18.47
C GLY A 82 -10.49 -22.18 17.79
N ASN A 83 -10.47 -22.15 16.46
CA ASN A 83 -11.69 -22.18 15.64
C ASN A 83 -12.20 -23.61 15.35
N HIS A 84 -11.47 -24.63 15.77
CA HIS A 84 -11.88 -26.04 15.68
C HIS A 84 -11.13 -26.89 16.71
N VAL A 85 -11.59 -28.13 16.90
CA VAL A 85 -10.84 -29.14 17.65
C VAL A 85 -9.95 -29.89 16.65
N ALA A 86 -8.65 -29.94 16.91
CA ALA A 86 -7.69 -30.63 16.08
C ALA A 86 -7.85 -32.14 16.23
N LYS A 87 -8.15 -32.84 15.13
CA LYS A 87 -8.28 -34.30 15.08
C LYS A 87 -7.85 -34.82 13.71
N GLY A 88 -7.00 -35.84 13.66
CA GLY A 88 -6.50 -36.44 12.42
C GLY A 88 -5.00 -36.74 12.47
N THR A 89 -4.30 -36.51 11.36
CA THR A 89 -2.88 -36.84 11.21
C THR A 89 -2.02 -35.58 11.16
N TYR A 90 -1.05 -35.45 12.07
CA TYR A 90 -0.04 -34.40 12.04
C TYR A 90 1.19 -34.87 11.28
N VAL A 91 1.60 -34.15 10.23
CA VAL A 91 2.67 -34.54 9.30
C VAL A 91 3.82 -33.56 9.38
N ILE A 92 5.03 -34.07 9.62
CA ILE A 92 6.29 -33.32 9.62
C ILE A 92 7.24 -34.00 8.62
N ILE A 93 7.76 -33.25 7.65
CA ILE A 93 8.67 -33.76 6.62
C ILE A 93 9.94 -32.90 6.63
N GLY A 94 11.03 -33.47 7.12
CA GLY A 94 12.28 -32.77 7.39
C GLY A 94 12.12 -31.70 8.46
N HIS A 95 13.25 -31.14 8.90
CA HIS A 95 13.30 -29.97 9.76
C HIS A 95 12.50 -30.12 11.08
N SER A 96 12.59 -31.27 11.74
CA SER A 96 12.00 -31.48 13.07
C SER A 96 12.89 -30.97 14.21
N ASP A 97 14.08 -30.44 13.90
CA ASP A 97 15.08 -29.88 14.81
C ASP A 97 14.61 -28.64 15.57
N TYR A 98 13.63 -27.90 15.05
CA TYR A 98 13.04 -26.76 15.77
C TYR A 98 12.11 -27.20 16.93
N LEU A 99 11.73 -28.48 17.01
CA LEU A 99 10.78 -28.97 18.00
C LEU A 99 11.39 -28.98 19.40
N GLU A 100 10.96 -28.02 20.22
CA GLU A 100 11.27 -28.00 21.65
C GLU A 100 10.50 -29.09 22.42
N ASN A 101 11.00 -29.46 23.60
CA ASN A 101 10.42 -30.50 24.46
C ASN A 101 8.91 -30.34 24.70
N ASN A 102 8.44 -29.11 24.92
CA ASN A 102 7.02 -28.84 25.15
C ASN A 102 6.17 -29.08 23.88
N SER A 103 6.72 -28.80 22.70
CA SER A 103 6.03 -29.09 21.43
C SER A 103 5.97 -30.59 21.18
N VAL A 104 7.04 -31.32 21.48
CA VAL A 104 7.05 -32.78 21.43
C VAL A 104 6.02 -33.38 22.39
N GLU A 105 5.96 -32.89 23.63
CA GLU A 105 4.99 -33.37 24.62
C GLU A 105 3.54 -33.10 24.18
N GLU A 106 3.26 -31.94 23.58
CA GLU A 106 1.93 -31.64 23.04
C GLU A 106 1.58 -32.53 21.84
N LEU A 107 2.55 -32.83 20.96
CA LEU A 107 2.37 -33.80 19.86
C LEU A 107 2.07 -35.21 20.39
N LEU A 108 2.78 -35.66 21.43
CA LEU A 108 2.52 -36.94 22.08
C LEU A 108 1.15 -36.96 22.75
N ASN A 109 0.73 -35.88 23.40
CA ASN A 109 -0.62 -35.74 23.97
C ASN A 109 -1.70 -35.76 22.88
N PHE A 110 -1.43 -35.14 21.73
CA PHE A 110 -2.31 -35.20 20.57
C PHE A 110 -2.50 -36.64 20.10
N VAL A 111 -1.41 -37.41 19.97
CA VAL A 111 -1.46 -38.83 19.60
C VAL A 111 -2.19 -39.67 20.65
N ASN A 112 -1.91 -39.45 21.94
CA ASN A 112 -2.54 -40.19 23.04
C ASN A 112 -4.08 -40.09 23.03
N LYS A 113 -4.64 -39.00 22.48
CA LYS A 113 -6.08 -38.80 22.28
C LYS A 113 -6.68 -39.58 21.09
N GLY A 114 -5.90 -40.41 20.41
CA GLY A 114 -6.35 -41.23 19.27
C GLY A 114 -6.04 -40.65 17.90
N ASN A 115 -5.11 -39.70 17.83
CA ASN A 115 -4.68 -39.10 16.57
C ASN A 115 -3.40 -39.76 16.05
N THR A 116 -2.96 -39.38 14.85
CA THR A 116 -1.75 -39.92 14.23
C THR A 116 -0.68 -38.84 14.11
N LEU A 117 0.58 -39.21 14.39
CA LEU A 117 1.74 -38.38 14.13
C LEU A 117 2.64 -39.08 13.11
N PHE A 118 2.92 -38.42 12.00
CA PHE A 118 3.88 -38.88 11.01
C PHE A 118 5.06 -37.92 10.95
N ILE A 119 6.26 -38.41 11.22
CA ILE A 119 7.50 -37.64 11.09
C ILE A 119 8.42 -38.40 10.14
N SER A 120 8.80 -37.75 9.05
CA SER A 120 9.90 -38.19 8.20
C SER A 120 11.07 -37.25 8.37
N ASP A 121 12.16 -37.68 9.01
CA ASP A 121 13.36 -36.85 9.19
C ASP A 121 14.60 -37.71 9.46
N TYR A 122 15.79 -37.16 9.26
CA TYR A 122 17.06 -37.88 9.50
C TYR A 122 17.31 -38.13 10.98
N TYR A 123 16.92 -37.17 11.83
CA TYR A 123 17.09 -37.19 13.27
C TYR A 123 15.81 -36.73 13.93
N PHE A 124 15.54 -37.21 15.15
CA PHE A 124 14.36 -36.83 15.91
C PHE A 124 14.79 -36.09 17.19
N PRO A 125 13.92 -35.22 17.74
CA PRO A 125 14.14 -34.60 19.04
C PRO A 125 14.45 -35.63 20.15
N GLN A 126 15.43 -35.33 21.01
CA GLN A 126 15.85 -36.23 22.10
C GLN A 126 14.67 -36.71 22.96
N LYS A 127 13.69 -35.84 23.20
CA LYS A 127 12.48 -36.20 23.97
C LYS A 127 11.68 -37.35 23.33
N LEU A 128 11.63 -37.46 21.99
CA LEU A 128 11.02 -38.60 21.30
C LEU A 128 11.85 -39.87 21.48
N HIS A 129 13.17 -39.77 21.36
CA HIS A 129 14.09 -40.88 21.63
C HIS A 129 13.88 -41.46 23.03
N ASP A 130 13.87 -40.59 24.06
CA ASP A 130 13.73 -41.02 25.45
C ASP A 130 12.34 -41.61 25.73
N THR A 131 11.28 -41.00 25.18
CA THR A 131 9.90 -41.40 25.47
C THR A 131 9.51 -42.70 24.76
N LEU A 132 9.95 -42.86 23.51
CA LEU A 132 9.66 -44.05 22.71
C LEU A 132 10.73 -45.13 22.86
N LYS A 133 11.82 -44.83 23.59
CA LYS A 133 13.01 -45.69 23.77
C LYS A 133 13.61 -46.13 22.44
N LEU A 134 13.74 -45.17 21.52
CA LEU A 134 14.25 -45.39 20.16
C LEU A 134 15.65 -44.82 20.02
N ASN A 135 16.47 -45.48 19.21
CA ASN A 135 17.78 -45.02 18.82
C ASN A 135 17.87 -44.97 17.29
N VAL A 136 18.53 -43.95 16.76
CA VAL A 136 18.78 -43.79 15.33
C VAL A 136 20.28 -43.69 15.13
N ASP A 137 20.80 -44.58 14.31
CA ASP A 137 22.20 -44.57 13.87
C ASP A 137 22.28 -44.13 12.42
N TYR A 138 23.50 -43.79 12.00
CA TYR A 138 23.81 -43.36 10.64
C TYR A 138 24.88 -44.27 10.04
N ILE A 139 24.66 -44.70 8.80
CA ILE A 139 25.65 -45.44 8.01
C ILE A 139 26.03 -44.62 6.78
N ILE A 140 27.33 -44.38 6.59
CA ILE A 140 27.85 -43.66 5.41
C ILE A 140 27.74 -44.56 4.18
N ASN A 141 27.37 -43.97 3.04
CA ASN A 141 27.44 -44.61 1.74
C ASN A 141 28.81 -44.37 1.10
N GLU A 142 29.71 -45.35 1.18
CA GLU A 142 31.08 -45.23 0.68
C GLU A 142 31.23 -45.51 -0.83
N LYS A 143 30.13 -45.85 -1.53
CA LYS A 143 30.16 -46.32 -2.93
C LYS A 143 29.74 -45.23 -3.90
N ASP A 144 28.45 -45.22 -4.25
CA ASP A 144 27.88 -44.46 -5.37
C ASP A 144 26.77 -43.50 -4.91
N SER A 145 26.58 -43.33 -3.59
CA SER A 145 25.49 -42.54 -3.00
C SER A 145 24.10 -43.03 -3.42
N THR A 146 23.96 -44.32 -3.69
CA THR A 146 22.70 -44.98 -4.01
C THR A 146 22.22 -45.81 -2.82
N SER A 147 20.96 -45.63 -2.45
CA SER A 147 20.28 -46.42 -1.42
C SER A 147 18.98 -46.99 -1.99
N TYR A 148 18.51 -48.09 -1.41
CA TYR A 148 17.35 -48.79 -1.93
C TYR A 148 16.28 -49.02 -0.86
N LEU A 149 15.07 -48.52 -1.12
CA LEU A 149 13.96 -48.53 -0.18
C LEU A 149 12.96 -49.64 -0.49
N SER A 150 12.43 -50.28 0.55
CA SER A 150 11.45 -51.37 0.44
C SER A 150 10.54 -51.43 1.66
N PHE A 151 9.35 -52.01 1.50
CA PHE A 151 8.42 -52.27 2.61
C PHE A 151 8.43 -53.75 3.00
N LYS A 152 8.09 -54.03 4.26
CA LYS A 152 8.00 -55.41 4.78
C LYS A 152 6.77 -56.14 4.25
N ASP A 153 5.62 -55.48 4.33
CA ASP A 153 4.31 -56.10 4.08
C ASP A 153 3.71 -55.73 2.71
N LYS A 154 4.50 -55.13 1.81
CA LYS A 154 4.07 -54.79 0.44
C LYS A 154 4.96 -55.42 -0.61
N HIS A 155 4.34 -55.90 -1.68
CA HIS A 155 5.02 -56.45 -2.86
C HIS A 155 5.52 -55.39 -3.84
N LEU A 156 5.80 -54.17 -3.37
CA LEU A 156 6.38 -53.15 -4.22
C LEU A 156 7.81 -53.55 -4.60
N LYS A 157 8.16 -53.36 -5.87
CA LYS A 157 9.55 -53.43 -6.31
C LYS A 157 10.36 -52.42 -5.50
N GLN A 158 11.53 -52.86 -5.03
CA GLN A 158 12.48 -52.00 -4.34
C GLN A 158 12.79 -50.76 -5.19
N ILE A 159 12.73 -49.58 -4.58
CA ILE A 159 12.93 -48.29 -5.25
C ILE A 159 14.34 -47.78 -4.96
N GLU A 160 15.02 -47.34 -6.02
CA GLU A 160 16.37 -46.78 -5.95
C GLU A 160 16.32 -45.26 -5.75
N ILE A 161 17.01 -44.78 -4.73
CA ILE A 161 17.26 -43.36 -4.49
C ILE A 161 18.75 -43.06 -4.68
N ASP A 162 19.06 -41.99 -5.41
CA ASP A 162 20.42 -41.51 -5.61
C ASP A 162 20.68 -40.25 -4.79
N ARG A 163 21.95 -39.82 -4.74
CA ARG A 163 22.39 -38.64 -3.98
C ARG A 163 22.12 -38.77 -2.48
N ASN A 164 22.24 -39.99 -1.97
CA ASN A 164 22.22 -40.28 -0.55
C ASN A 164 23.63 -40.54 -0.02
N SER A 165 24.17 -39.63 0.79
CA SER A 165 25.50 -39.76 1.38
C SER A 165 25.57 -40.86 2.44
N GLY A 166 24.43 -41.37 2.88
CA GLY A 166 24.29 -42.39 3.89
C GLY A 166 22.83 -42.50 4.32
N ASP A 167 22.53 -43.55 5.07
CA ASP A 167 21.18 -43.83 5.54
C ASP A 167 21.12 -43.67 7.06
N ASN A 168 20.10 -42.98 7.54
CA ASN A 168 19.72 -43.01 8.95
C ASN A 168 18.78 -44.20 9.17
N TYR A 169 18.94 -44.92 10.27
CA TYR A 169 18.15 -46.12 10.53
C TYR A 169 17.91 -46.35 12.01
N PHE A 170 16.78 -46.97 12.33
CA PHE A 170 16.44 -47.36 13.68
C PHE A 170 17.26 -48.57 14.08
N THR A 171 17.96 -48.46 15.20
CA THR A 171 18.64 -49.62 15.80
C THR A 171 17.66 -50.40 16.67
N ASN A 172 17.95 -51.69 16.79
CA ASN A 172 17.08 -52.68 17.43
C ASN A 172 17.07 -52.47 18.96
N SER A 173 16.38 -51.43 19.40
CA SER A 173 15.85 -51.26 20.75
C SER A 173 14.60 -52.14 20.84
N ASP A 174 14.53 -53.01 21.84
CA ASP A 174 13.48 -54.02 22.09
C ASP A 174 12.29 -53.99 21.12
N SER A 175 12.30 -54.90 20.15
CA SER A 175 11.27 -55.06 19.08
C SER A 175 9.82 -55.20 19.55
N LEU A 176 9.59 -55.21 20.88
CA LEU A 176 8.28 -55.18 21.52
C LEU A 176 7.60 -53.81 21.43
N ASN A 177 8.35 -52.72 21.22
CA ASN A 177 7.81 -51.36 21.33
C ASN A 177 7.31 -50.77 20.01
N TYR A 178 7.68 -51.34 18.86
CA TYR A 178 7.27 -50.85 17.55
C TYR A 178 7.17 -51.95 16.50
N LYS A 179 6.34 -51.73 15.48
CA LYS A 179 6.24 -52.58 14.30
C LYS A 179 7.10 -52.02 13.18
N THR A 180 7.99 -52.85 12.62
CA THR A 180 8.77 -52.50 11.44
C THR A 180 7.92 -52.54 10.18
N LEU A 181 7.91 -51.45 9.41
CA LEU A 181 7.15 -51.31 8.17
C LEU A 181 8.03 -51.27 6.92
N GLY A 182 9.25 -50.75 7.03
CA GLY A 182 10.14 -50.56 5.88
C GLY A 182 11.62 -50.70 6.20
N TYR A 183 12.39 -50.86 5.13
CA TYR A 183 13.82 -51.01 5.15
C TYR A 183 14.48 -50.11 4.09
N SER A 184 15.62 -49.54 4.46
CA SER A 184 16.60 -49.05 3.49
C SER A 184 17.78 -50.02 3.40
N LYS A 185 18.51 -49.95 2.29
CA LYS A 185 19.65 -50.81 2.00
C LYS A 185 20.68 -50.04 1.18
N ILE A 186 21.90 -49.94 1.72
CA ILE A 186 23.13 -49.67 0.97
C ILE A 186 23.82 -51.02 0.75
N ASP A 187 24.45 -51.55 1.81
CA ASP A 187 25.08 -52.88 1.80
C ASP A 187 24.15 -53.95 2.39
N TYR A 188 23.56 -53.67 3.54
CA TYR A 188 22.63 -54.55 4.25
C TYR A 188 21.32 -53.81 4.57
N LYS A 189 20.26 -54.58 4.80
CA LYS A 189 18.94 -54.03 5.15
C LYS A 189 18.95 -53.50 6.57
N HIS A 190 18.51 -52.27 6.75
CA HIS A 190 18.32 -51.63 8.04
C HIS A 190 16.95 -50.94 8.08
N ILE A 191 16.42 -50.75 9.29
CA ILE A 191 15.04 -50.31 9.50
C ILE A 191 14.95 -48.80 9.27
N ASN A 192 14.16 -48.36 8.30
CA ASN A 192 13.98 -46.92 8.01
C ASN A 192 12.56 -46.42 8.30
N PHE A 193 11.59 -47.33 8.50
CA PHE A 193 10.19 -46.97 8.73
C PHE A 193 9.57 -47.86 9.80
N ILE A 194 9.00 -47.22 10.83
CA ILE A 194 8.40 -47.90 11.98
C ILE A 194 7.05 -47.28 12.35
N GLU A 195 6.22 -48.11 12.96
CA GLU A 195 4.93 -47.78 13.57
C GLU A 195 5.01 -48.04 15.07
N VAL A 196 4.76 -47.01 15.87
CA VAL A 196 4.84 -47.03 17.33
C VAL A 196 3.45 -46.74 17.90
N PRO A 197 2.78 -47.71 18.54
CA PRO A 197 1.52 -47.44 19.22
C PRO A 197 1.77 -46.53 20.43
N PHE A 198 0.97 -45.47 20.59
CA PHE A 198 1.13 -44.51 21.68
C PHE A 198 -0.23 -44.05 22.21
N GLY A 199 -0.59 -44.49 23.42
CA GLY A 199 -1.91 -44.22 23.98
C GLY A 199 -3.01 -44.84 23.13
N ASN A 200 -3.99 -44.03 22.70
CA ASN A 200 -5.04 -44.47 21.79
C ASN A 200 -4.73 -44.26 20.31
N GLY A 201 -3.57 -43.68 19.99
CA GLY A 201 -3.16 -43.32 18.63
C GLY A 201 -1.87 -44.00 18.19
N THR A 202 -1.31 -43.51 17.09
CA THR A 202 -0.15 -44.13 16.44
C THR A 202 0.87 -43.10 15.97
N ILE A 203 2.14 -43.40 16.16
CA ILE A 203 3.27 -42.60 15.66
C ILE A 203 3.97 -43.38 14.55
N PHE A 204 4.10 -42.76 13.39
CA PHE A 204 4.86 -43.27 12.26
C PHE A 204 6.15 -42.46 12.13
N LEU A 205 7.30 -43.14 12.19
CA LEU A 205 8.61 -42.49 12.06
C LEU A 205 9.36 -43.07 10.87
N HIS A 206 9.83 -42.19 9.98
CA HIS A 206 10.57 -42.51 8.77
C HIS A 206 11.89 -41.75 8.71
N THR A 207 12.97 -42.40 8.31
CA THR A 207 14.31 -41.79 8.37
C THR A 207 14.81 -41.17 7.05
N GLU A 208 13.99 -41.20 6.00
CA GLU A 208 14.40 -40.76 4.66
C GLU A 208 13.47 -39.66 4.10
N PRO A 209 13.56 -38.39 4.56
CA PRO A 209 12.72 -37.31 4.09
C PRO A 209 12.91 -36.94 2.61
N LYS A 210 14.03 -37.29 1.97
CA LYS A 210 14.30 -36.92 0.56
C LYS A 210 13.27 -37.46 -0.42
N VAL A 211 12.64 -38.59 -0.12
CA VAL A 211 11.63 -39.20 -1.00
C VAL A 211 10.44 -38.27 -1.27
N PHE A 212 10.14 -37.35 -0.36
CA PHE A 212 9.03 -36.40 -0.48
C PHE A 212 9.38 -35.15 -1.30
N THR A 213 10.65 -35.00 -1.68
CA THR A 213 11.11 -33.79 -2.38
C THR A 213 10.73 -33.79 -3.85
N ASN A 214 10.69 -32.59 -4.44
CA ASN A 214 10.34 -32.37 -5.84
C ASN A 214 11.19 -33.22 -6.79
N TYR A 215 12.50 -33.33 -6.51
CA TYR A 215 13.42 -34.14 -7.31
C TYR A 215 13.07 -35.62 -7.30
N HIS A 216 12.85 -36.20 -6.12
CA HIS A 216 12.58 -37.64 -6.01
C HIS A 216 11.18 -37.97 -6.52
N LEU A 217 10.16 -37.14 -6.25
CA LEU A 217 8.80 -37.38 -6.75
C LEU A 217 8.68 -37.32 -8.27
N LEU A 218 9.45 -36.45 -8.94
CA LEU A 218 9.41 -36.32 -10.40
C LEU A 218 10.29 -37.32 -11.14
N LYS A 219 11.14 -38.08 -10.41
CA LYS A 219 12.10 -38.99 -11.04
C LYS A 219 11.53 -40.40 -11.13
N GLU A 220 11.29 -40.83 -12.36
CA GLU A 220 10.85 -42.18 -12.73
C GLU A 220 9.60 -42.61 -11.96
N ASP A 221 9.65 -43.76 -11.26
CA ASP A 221 8.53 -44.30 -10.51
C ASP A 221 8.71 -44.24 -8.99
N ARG A 222 9.61 -43.36 -8.52
CA ARG A 222 9.86 -43.13 -7.09
C ARG A 222 8.64 -42.63 -6.33
N TYR A 223 7.72 -41.93 -6.99
CA TYR A 223 6.47 -41.48 -6.37
C TYR A 223 5.62 -42.64 -5.81
N LYS A 224 5.73 -43.85 -6.40
CA LYS A 224 5.01 -45.04 -5.91
C LYS A 224 5.42 -45.44 -4.50
N TYR A 225 6.69 -45.21 -4.12
CA TYR A 225 7.14 -45.43 -2.74
C TYR A 225 6.40 -44.51 -1.78
N VAL A 226 6.22 -43.24 -2.15
CA VAL A 226 5.51 -42.25 -1.34
C VAL A 226 4.01 -42.58 -1.26
N GLU A 227 3.37 -42.98 -2.36
CA GLU A 227 1.98 -43.46 -2.35
C GLU A 227 1.80 -44.63 -1.38
N ASP A 228 2.71 -45.60 -1.45
CA ASP A 228 2.69 -46.76 -0.57
C ASP A 228 2.94 -46.41 0.90
N LEU A 229 3.86 -45.48 1.17
CA LEU A 229 4.15 -44.98 2.50
C LEU A 229 2.91 -44.31 3.09
N LEU A 230 2.27 -43.41 2.35
CA LEU A 230 1.10 -42.68 2.83
C LEU A 230 -0.11 -43.57 3.06
N SER A 231 -0.23 -44.70 2.35
CA SER A 231 -1.34 -45.64 2.56
C SER A 231 -1.34 -46.33 3.93
N PHE A 232 -0.23 -46.26 4.68
CA PHE A 232 -0.20 -46.70 6.08
C PHE A 232 -0.89 -45.71 7.02
N LEU A 233 -1.05 -44.45 6.59
CA LEU A 233 -1.72 -43.41 7.37
C LEU A 233 -3.24 -43.56 7.27
N PRO A 234 -3.99 -43.22 8.33
CA PRO A 234 -5.45 -43.24 8.27
C PRO A 234 -5.97 -42.15 7.32
N ASP A 235 -7.11 -42.42 6.71
CA ASP A 235 -7.83 -41.47 5.87
C ASP A 235 -8.54 -40.42 6.75
N ASP A 236 -7.79 -39.42 7.23
CA ASP A 236 -8.22 -38.37 8.15
C ASP A 236 -7.78 -36.96 7.71
N ASP A 237 -8.25 -35.92 8.42
CA ASP A 237 -7.78 -34.54 8.24
C ASP A 237 -6.26 -34.44 8.48
N ILE A 238 -5.57 -33.68 7.64
CA ILE A 238 -4.10 -33.57 7.66
C ILE A 238 -3.69 -32.20 8.17
N TYR A 239 -2.81 -32.20 9.18
CA TYR A 239 -2.12 -31.04 9.70
C TYR A 239 -0.68 -31.07 9.21
N PHE A 240 -0.39 -30.37 8.12
CA PHE A 240 0.94 -30.31 7.53
C PHE A 240 1.78 -29.23 8.20
N ASP A 241 2.90 -29.62 8.79
CA ASP A 241 3.81 -28.73 9.49
C ASP A 241 4.63 -27.88 8.50
N SER A 242 4.43 -26.56 8.49
CA SER A 242 5.12 -25.68 7.54
C SER A 242 6.57 -25.44 7.98
N TYR A 243 7.49 -25.42 7.00
CA TYR A 243 8.89 -25.06 7.23
C TYR A 243 9.03 -23.65 7.81
N THR A 244 8.22 -22.70 7.32
CA THR A 244 8.25 -21.33 7.84
C THR A 244 7.43 -21.24 9.12
N LYS A 245 8.05 -20.88 10.24
CA LYS A 245 7.35 -20.65 11.52
C LYS A 245 7.09 -19.17 11.80
N ILE A 246 5.88 -18.87 12.27
CA ILE A 246 5.49 -17.54 12.74
C ILE A 246 5.85 -17.44 14.22
N GLN A 247 6.77 -16.53 14.55
CA GLN A 247 7.20 -16.27 15.94
C GLN A 247 6.19 -15.44 16.77
N LYS A 248 4.93 -15.31 16.32
CA LYS A 248 3.86 -14.61 17.06
C LYS A 248 2.91 -15.64 17.67
N ASN A 249 2.38 -15.29 18.85
CA ASN A 249 1.33 -16.06 19.51
C ASN A 249 0.15 -16.30 18.55
N TYR A 250 -0.38 -17.52 18.56
CA TYR A 250 -1.52 -17.90 17.72
C TYR A 250 -2.70 -16.98 17.97
N ASN A 251 -3.18 -16.29 16.93
CA ASN A 251 -4.26 -15.30 17.01
C ASN A 251 -5.49 -15.68 16.15
N GLY A 252 -5.70 -16.97 15.90
CA GLY A 252 -6.87 -17.49 15.16
C GLY A 252 -6.81 -17.35 13.63
N GLU A 253 -5.89 -16.55 13.10
CA GLU A 253 -5.65 -16.40 11.66
C GLU A 253 -4.51 -17.32 11.21
N VAL A 254 -4.86 -18.42 10.55
CA VAL A 254 -3.90 -19.44 10.08
C VAL A 254 -3.13 -18.99 8.82
N GLU A 255 -3.50 -17.87 8.20
CA GLU A 255 -2.89 -17.41 6.95
C GLU A 255 -2.49 -15.94 6.99
N LYS A 256 -1.21 -15.65 7.24
CA LYS A 256 -0.60 -14.40 6.76
C LYS A 256 0.33 -14.67 5.61
N LYS A 257 -0.25 -14.64 4.40
CA LYS A 257 0.52 -14.47 3.17
C LYS A 257 1.01 -13.02 3.09
N SER A 258 2.24 -12.75 3.53
CA SER A 258 2.95 -11.62 2.94
C SER A 258 3.33 -11.99 1.51
N ASN A 259 2.37 -11.81 0.59
CA ASN A 259 2.51 -12.12 -0.84
C ASN A 259 3.67 -11.36 -1.50
N LEU A 260 4.15 -10.27 -0.87
CA LEU A 260 5.22 -9.47 -1.43
C LEU A 260 6.56 -10.21 -1.44
N SER A 261 6.85 -11.05 -0.44
CA SER A 261 8.11 -11.81 -0.40
C SER A 261 8.21 -12.79 -1.56
N TRP A 262 7.16 -13.58 -1.77
CA TRP A 262 7.03 -14.48 -2.92
C TRP A 262 7.05 -13.72 -4.25
N PHE A 263 6.37 -12.57 -4.32
CA PHE A 263 6.35 -11.71 -5.50
C PHE A 263 7.75 -11.16 -5.85
N LEU A 264 8.57 -10.84 -4.85
CA LEU A 264 9.95 -10.38 -5.03
C LEU A 264 10.97 -11.52 -5.19
N GLU A 265 10.60 -12.77 -4.91
CA GLU A 265 11.48 -13.93 -5.08
C GLU A 265 11.79 -14.16 -6.57
N GLN A 266 10.77 -14.02 -7.43
CA GLN A 266 10.92 -14.14 -8.87
C GLN A 266 11.69 -12.95 -9.45
N THR A 267 12.76 -13.24 -10.19
CA THR A 267 13.67 -12.22 -10.75
C THR A 267 12.95 -11.20 -11.64
N ALA A 268 12.03 -11.65 -12.50
CA ALA A 268 11.27 -10.78 -13.40
C ALA A 268 10.36 -9.79 -12.65
N PHE A 269 9.60 -10.28 -11.66
CA PHE A 269 8.70 -9.44 -10.87
C PHE A 269 9.48 -8.47 -9.96
N ARG A 270 10.62 -8.90 -9.41
CA ARG A 270 11.54 -8.04 -8.65
C ARG A 270 11.99 -6.82 -9.45
N TRP A 271 12.47 -7.03 -10.68
CA TRP A 271 12.92 -5.92 -11.53
C TRP A 271 11.74 -5.06 -11.99
N ALA A 272 10.60 -5.65 -12.37
CA ALA A 272 9.41 -4.88 -12.71
C ALA A 272 8.97 -3.94 -11.57
N TRP A 273 9.00 -4.44 -10.32
CA TRP A 273 8.67 -3.67 -9.13
C TRP A 273 9.65 -2.52 -8.88
N TYR A 274 10.96 -2.80 -8.93
CA TYR A 274 11.98 -1.76 -8.75
C TYR A 274 11.95 -0.72 -9.87
N THR A 275 11.75 -1.14 -11.12
CA THR A 275 11.60 -0.22 -12.26
C THR A 275 10.38 0.66 -12.10
N ALA A 276 9.24 0.12 -11.66
CA ALA A 276 8.04 0.92 -11.38
C ALA A 276 8.27 1.97 -10.29
N LEU A 277 8.94 1.61 -9.19
CA LEU A 277 9.29 2.54 -8.11
C LEU A 277 10.27 3.63 -8.60
N ILE A 278 11.29 3.25 -9.35
CA ILE A 278 12.26 4.19 -9.92
C ILE A 278 11.57 5.16 -10.88
N PHE A 279 10.71 4.68 -11.78
CA PHE A 279 9.97 5.56 -12.69
C PHE A 279 8.99 6.48 -11.96
N THR A 280 8.35 5.99 -10.90
CA THR A 280 7.47 6.81 -10.06
C THR A 280 8.26 7.93 -9.38
N LEU A 281 9.42 7.62 -8.81
CA LEU A 281 10.30 8.62 -8.19
C LEU A 281 10.79 9.65 -9.21
N LEU A 282 11.24 9.19 -10.39
CA LEU A 282 11.64 10.07 -11.48
C LEU A 282 10.47 10.96 -11.94
N PHE A 283 9.28 10.40 -12.09
CA PHE A 283 8.06 11.15 -12.43
C PHE A 283 7.78 12.26 -11.42
N ILE A 284 7.90 11.98 -10.13
CA ILE A 284 7.74 12.99 -9.07
C ILE A 284 8.81 14.08 -9.20
N ILE A 285 10.09 13.73 -9.35
CA ILE A 285 11.19 14.70 -9.45
C ILE A 285 11.00 15.63 -10.66
N PHE A 286 10.64 15.08 -11.83
CA PHE A 286 10.43 15.88 -13.03
C PHE A 286 9.17 16.75 -12.97
N ASN A 287 8.08 16.28 -12.36
CA ASN A 287 6.85 17.06 -12.23
C ASN A 287 6.90 18.08 -11.09
N ALA A 288 7.63 17.80 -10.02
CA ALA A 288 7.82 18.74 -8.91
C ALA A 288 8.51 20.02 -9.37
N LYS A 289 9.46 19.92 -10.32
CA LYS A 289 10.19 21.08 -10.86
C LYS A 289 9.39 21.88 -11.91
N ARG A 290 8.31 21.32 -12.49
CA ARG A 290 7.59 21.91 -13.64
C ARG A 290 6.27 22.60 -13.31
N ARG A 291 5.98 22.93 -12.04
CA ARG A 291 4.84 23.79 -11.69
C ARG A 291 5.33 25.21 -11.42
N GLN A 292 5.16 26.12 -12.38
CA GLN A 292 5.39 27.55 -12.15
C GLN A 292 4.43 28.04 -11.06
N ARG A 293 4.91 28.93 -10.17
CA ARG A 293 4.06 29.57 -9.15
C ARG A 293 2.95 30.37 -9.83
N VAL A 294 1.74 30.35 -9.26
CA VAL A 294 0.61 31.16 -9.71
C VAL A 294 1.02 32.64 -9.69
N ILE A 295 1.03 33.28 -10.85
CA ILE A 295 1.32 34.72 -10.97
C ILE A 295 0.13 35.47 -10.37
N ARG A 296 0.38 36.30 -9.35
CA ARG A 296 -0.68 37.14 -8.76
C ARG A 296 -1.05 38.24 -9.75
N ILE A 297 -2.34 38.33 -10.08
CA ILE A 297 -2.89 39.42 -10.90
C ILE A 297 -3.00 40.66 -10.00
N ILE A 298 -2.16 41.68 -10.23
CA ILE A 298 -2.22 42.97 -9.51
C ILE A 298 -3.28 43.82 -10.21
N LYS A 299 -4.41 44.10 -9.54
CA LYS A 299 -5.45 45.00 -10.07
C LYS A 299 -4.98 46.46 -9.93
N PRO A 300 -5.10 47.31 -10.96
CA PRO A 300 -4.77 48.73 -10.86
C PRO A 300 -5.71 49.47 -9.89
N LEU A 301 -5.24 50.57 -9.32
CA LEU A 301 -6.03 51.44 -8.44
C LEU A 301 -7.19 52.07 -9.22
N GLN A 302 -8.40 51.98 -8.69
CA GLN A 302 -9.59 52.62 -9.26
C GLN A 302 -9.63 54.12 -8.89
N ASN A 303 -10.13 54.96 -9.79
CA ASN A 303 -10.24 56.41 -9.58
C ASN A 303 -11.48 56.74 -8.73
N THR A 304 -11.33 56.63 -7.41
CA THR A 304 -12.42 56.78 -6.43
C THR A 304 -13.04 58.18 -6.40
N THR A 305 -12.33 59.21 -6.87
CA THR A 305 -12.86 60.59 -6.96
C THR A 305 -14.03 60.67 -7.94
N VAL A 306 -13.93 60.01 -9.09
CA VAL A 306 -14.99 60.01 -10.10
C VAL A 306 -16.21 59.26 -9.59
N ASP A 307 -16.01 58.15 -8.88
CA ASP A 307 -17.10 57.35 -8.33
C ASP A 307 -17.81 58.08 -7.19
N PHE A 308 -17.08 58.81 -6.34
CA PHE A 308 -17.67 59.68 -5.33
C PHE A 308 -18.53 60.79 -5.95
N VAL A 309 -17.99 61.49 -6.96
CA VAL A 309 -18.75 62.55 -7.67
C VAL A 309 -20.01 62.00 -8.32
N LYS A 310 -19.95 60.82 -8.96
CA LYS A 310 -21.13 60.14 -9.52
C LYS A 310 -22.16 59.80 -8.45
N THR A 311 -21.72 59.25 -7.31
CA THR A 311 -22.61 58.86 -6.22
C THR A 311 -23.35 60.07 -5.65
N VAL A 312 -22.62 61.16 -5.36
CA VAL A 312 -23.22 62.41 -4.88
C VAL A 312 -24.15 63.01 -5.94
N SER A 313 -23.75 63.01 -7.22
CA SER A 313 -24.57 63.52 -8.32
C SER A 313 -25.88 62.74 -8.49
N ASN A 314 -25.83 61.40 -8.41
CA ASN A 314 -27.00 60.54 -8.47
C ASN A 314 -27.96 60.79 -7.32
N LEU A 315 -27.44 60.99 -6.09
CA LEU A 315 -28.28 61.33 -4.94
C LEU A 315 -29.05 62.65 -5.16
N TYR A 316 -28.40 63.67 -5.71
CA TYR A 316 -29.08 64.94 -6.03
C TYR A 316 -30.03 64.83 -7.21
N PHE A 317 -29.75 63.94 -8.16
CA PHE A 317 -30.64 63.67 -9.29
C PHE A 317 -31.91 62.93 -8.85
N GLU A 318 -31.77 61.91 -8.00
CA GLU A 318 -32.89 61.10 -7.50
C GLU A 318 -33.78 61.86 -6.50
N THR A 319 -33.20 62.70 -5.63
CA THR A 319 -33.97 63.45 -4.64
C THR A 319 -34.82 64.57 -5.25
N GLN A 320 -34.49 65.03 -6.47
CA GLN A 320 -35.18 66.11 -7.21
C GLN A 320 -35.41 67.40 -6.37
N ASP A 321 -34.59 67.64 -5.34
CA ASP A 321 -34.68 68.83 -4.50
C ASP A 321 -34.02 70.04 -5.19
N HIS A 322 -34.75 70.58 -6.18
CA HIS A 322 -34.29 71.70 -7.00
C HIS A 322 -34.07 72.97 -6.18
N LYS A 323 -34.85 73.18 -5.11
CA LYS A 323 -34.69 74.32 -4.20
C LYS A 323 -33.34 74.28 -3.51
N ASN A 324 -32.99 73.15 -2.91
CA ASN A 324 -31.72 72.98 -2.22
C ASN A 324 -30.51 73.18 -3.16
N LEU A 325 -30.60 72.69 -4.39
CA LEU A 325 -29.55 72.87 -5.41
C LEU A 325 -29.43 74.33 -5.87
N ILE A 326 -30.55 75.02 -6.07
CA ILE A 326 -30.57 76.45 -6.43
C ILE A 326 -29.94 77.28 -5.31
N ASP A 327 -30.37 77.07 -4.06
CA ASP A 327 -29.86 77.81 -2.89
C ASP A 327 -28.36 77.60 -2.73
N LYS A 328 -27.88 76.35 -2.85
CA LYS A 328 -26.45 76.02 -2.80
C LYS A 328 -25.67 76.65 -3.95
N LYS A 329 -26.17 76.57 -5.19
CA LYS A 329 -25.51 77.19 -6.36
C LYS A 329 -25.45 78.70 -6.24
N THR A 330 -26.54 79.35 -5.81
CA THR A 330 -26.56 80.81 -5.58
C THR A 330 -25.60 81.19 -4.46
N THR A 331 -25.61 80.48 -3.33
CA THR A 331 -24.70 80.75 -2.21
C THR A 331 -23.24 80.61 -2.65
N TYR A 332 -22.90 79.51 -3.34
CA TYR A 332 -21.55 79.28 -3.84
C TYR A 332 -21.11 80.34 -4.85
N PHE A 333 -22.00 80.71 -5.77
CA PHE A 333 -21.72 81.76 -6.75
C PHE A 333 -21.45 83.11 -6.08
N LEU A 334 -22.31 83.54 -5.15
CA LEU A 334 -22.13 84.80 -4.45
C LEU A 334 -20.91 84.80 -3.54
N GLU A 335 -20.58 83.66 -2.92
CA GLU A 335 -19.36 83.51 -2.15
C GLU A 335 -18.12 83.57 -3.05
N LYS A 336 -18.18 82.97 -4.23
CA LYS A 336 -17.11 83.08 -5.23
C LYS A 336 -16.92 84.53 -5.68
N LEU A 337 -18.01 85.28 -5.87
CA LEU A 337 -17.94 86.71 -6.16
C LEU A 337 -17.33 87.53 -5.01
N ARG A 338 -17.67 87.21 -3.75
CA ARG A 338 -17.05 87.81 -2.56
C ARG A 338 -15.55 87.52 -2.52
N SER A 339 -15.16 86.26 -2.67
CA SER A 339 -13.76 85.82 -2.58
C SER A 339 -12.89 86.36 -3.71
N ASP A 340 -13.37 86.31 -4.95
CA ASP A 340 -12.54 86.63 -6.12
C ASP A 340 -12.51 88.14 -6.40
N TYR A 341 -13.62 88.85 -6.16
CA TYR A 341 -13.75 90.27 -6.51
C TYR A 341 -13.87 91.21 -5.31
N ASN A 342 -13.94 90.67 -4.08
CA ASN A 342 -14.03 91.42 -2.83
C ASN A 342 -15.22 92.40 -2.81
N ILE A 343 -16.40 91.91 -3.23
CA ILE A 343 -17.65 92.69 -3.31
C ILE A 343 -18.66 92.15 -2.29
N ASN A 344 -19.35 93.04 -1.58
CA ASN A 344 -20.48 92.66 -0.74
C ASN A 344 -21.68 92.22 -1.62
N THR A 345 -22.25 91.04 -1.35
CA THR A 345 -23.34 90.42 -2.11
C THR A 345 -24.65 90.29 -1.30
N ASP A 346 -24.78 91.06 -0.21
CA ASP A 346 -25.95 91.03 0.66
C ASP A 346 -27.14 91.71 -0.02
N ASN A 347 -26.91 92.86 -0.66
CA ASN A 347 -27.90 93.59 -1.46
C ASN A 347 -27.52 93.56 -2.95
N LEU A 348 -28.36 92.93 -3.77
CA LEU A 348 -28.14 92.69 -5.20
C LEU A 348 -28.82 93.76 -6.08
N ASP A 349 -28.52 95.03 -5.81
CA ASP A 349 -29.15 96.19 -6.45
C ASP A 349 -28.39 96.67 -7.71
N GLU A 350 -28.89 97.70 -8.39
CA GLU A 350 -28.23 98.27 -9.59
C GLU A 350 -26.80 98.79 -9.32
N ALA A 351 -26.54 99.23 -8.08
CA ALA A 351 -25.21 99.58 -7.61
C ALA A 351 -24.26 98.36 -7.55
N PHE A 352 -24.78 97.18 -7.17
CA PHE A 352 -24.03 95.93 -7.17
C PHE A 352 -23.69 95.49 -8.60
N ILE A 353 -24.67 95.52 -9.51
CA ILE A 353 -24.46 95.17 -10.93
C ILE A 353 -23.37 96.06 -11.56
N THR A 354 -23.39 97.36 -11.25
CA THR A 354 -22.39 98.30 -11.76
C THR A 354 -20.99 98.00 -11.20
N LYS A 355 -20.87 97.71 -9.90
CA LYS A 355 -19.58 97.33 -9.28
C LYS A 355 -19.04 96.00 -9.83
N LEU A 356 -19.93 95.03 -10.03
CA LEU A 356 -19.57 93.72 -10.57
C LEU A 356 -19.10 93.84 -12.03
N ALA A 357 -19.76 94.64 -12.87
CA ALA A 357 -19.33 94.91 -14.24
C ALA A 357 -17.93 95.54 -14.30
N LEU A 358 -17.67 96.55 -13.46
CA LEU A 358 -16.37 97.22 -13.41
C LEU A 358 -15.24 96.29 -12.97
N LYS A 359 -15.49 95.37 -12.03
CA LYS A 359 -14.48 94.43 -11.50
C LYS A 359 -14.26 93.20 -12.37
N THR A 360 -15.28 92.78 -13.12
CA THR A 360 -15.21 91.59 -14.00
C THR A 360 -14.81 91.94 -15.43
N GLY A 361 -14.94 93.21 -15.84
CA GLY A 361 -14.73 93.64 -17.22
C GLY A 361 -15.84 93.22 -18.18
N LYS A 362 -16.91 92.59 -17.70
CA LYS A 362 -18.07 92.16 -18.51
C LYS A 362 -19.07 93.29 -18.69
N LYS A 363 -19.83 93.27 -19.80
CA LYS A 363 -20.86 94.26 -20.07
C LYS A 363 -21.98 94.14 -19.05
N LYS A 364 -22.55 95.28 -18.64
CA LYS A 364 -23.67 95.31 -17.69
C LYS A 364 -24.87 94.50 -18.20
N ASP A 365 -25.08 94.49 -19.52
CA ASP A 365 -26.18 93.77 -20.18
C ASP A 365 -26.07 92.25 -20.04
N ASP A 366 -24.87 91.71 -19.82
CA ASP A 366 -24.65 90.27 -19.63
C ASP A 366 -24.83 89.85 -18.17
N ILE A 367 -24.56 90.77 -17.22
CA ILE A 367 -24.65 90.53 -15.77
C ILE A 367 -26.07 90.72 -15.26
N LYS A 368 -26.79 91.72 -15.80
CA LYS A 368 -28.13 92.10 -15.36
C LYS A 368 -29.14 90.94 -15.42
N PRO A 369 -29.19 90.09 -16.46
CA PRO A 369 -30.08 88.94 -16.51
C PRO A 369 -29.81 87.93 -15.39
N LEU A 370 -28.55 87.63 -15.09
CA LEU A 370 -28.16 86.67 -14.04
C LEU A 370 -28.56 87.17 -12.64
N ILE A 371 -28.23 88.42 -12.31
CA ILE A 371 -28.52 88.98 -10.98
C ILE A 371 -30.02 89.17 -10.77
N ASN A 372 -30.74 89.64 -11.78
CA ASN A 372 -32.20 89.74 -11.72
C ASN A 372 -32.86 88.37 -11.57
N TYR A 373 -32.31 87.34 -12.25
CA TYR A 373 -32.81 85.98 -12.12
C TYR A 373 -32.55 85.39 -10.73
N ILE A 374 -31.40 85.66 -10.11
CA ILE A 374 -31.12 85.29 -8.72
C ILE A 374 -32.10 86.01 -7.76
N ASN A 375 -32.34 87.30 -7.94
CA ASN A 375 -33.31 88.04 -7.13
C ASN A 375 -34.74 87.49 -7.28
N TRP A 376 -35.14 87.11 -8.50
CA TRP A 376 -36.43 86.47 -8.76
C TRP A 376 -36.54 85.07 -8.15
N LEU A 377 -35.46 84.28 -8.17
CA LEU A 377 -35.44 82.97 -7.51
C LEU A 377 -35.57 83.10 -5.99
N ARG A 378 -34.97 84.13 -5.38
CA ARG A 378 -35.06 84.39 -3.93
C ARG A 378 -36.47 84.76 -3.46
N THR A 379 -37.34 85.27 -4.34
CA THR A 379 -38.72 85.62 -3.98
C THR A 379 -39.73 84.49 -4.24
N LYS A 380 -39.30 83.38 -4.84
CA LYS A 380 -40.15 82.22 -5.14
C LYS A 380 -40.14 81.17 -4.04
N ASN A 381 -41.29 80.52 -3.87
CA ASN A 381 -41.46 79.40 -2.93
C ASN A 381 -41.46 78.02 -3.62
N GLU A 382 -41.71 77.96 -4.93
CA GLU A 382 -41.72 76.72 -5.73
C GLU A 382 -40.69 76.79 -6.86
N PHE A 383 -39.95 75.70 -7.03
CA PHE A 383 -38.84 75.58 -7.98
C PHE A 383 -38.96 74.30 -8.81
N PHE A 384 -38.78 74.43 -10.11
CA PHE A 384 -38.77 73.33 -11.07
C PHE A 384 -37.37 73.12 -11.65
N GLU A 385 -37.13 71.97 -12.28
CA GLU A 385 -35.85 71.63 -12.92
C GLU A 385 -35.38 72.73 -13.90
N GLU A 386 -36.30 73.28 -14.69
CA GLU A 386 -36.02 74.38 -15.61
C GLU A 386 -35.41 75.61 -14.91
N ASN A 387 -35.82 75.87 -13.67
CA ASN A 387 -35.30 77.00 -12.91
C ASN A 387 -33.81 76.81 -12.59
N LEU A 388 -33.45 75.59 -12.20
CA LEU A 388 -32.08 75.18 -11.89
C LEU A 388 -31.19 75.16 -13.14
N ILE A 389 -31.69 74.59 -14.24
CA ILE A 389 -30.96 74.56 -15.53
C ILE A 389 -30.68 75.98 -16.01
N LYS A 390 -31.69 76.86 -15.96
CA LYS A 390 -31.54 78.26 -16.38
C LYS A 390 -30.56 79.02 -15.48
N LEU A 391 -30.57 78.78 -14.18
CA LEU A 391 -29.58 79.35 -13.25
C LEU A 391 -28.17 78.89 -13.62
N ASN A 392 -27.99 77.58 -13.84
CA ASN A 392 -26.69 77.02 -14.20
C ASN A 392 -26.16 77.62 -15.50
N ARG A 393 -27.00 77.74 -16.54
CA ARG A 393 -26.63 78.36 -17.82
C ARG A 393 -26.19 79.81 -17.65
N PHE A 394 -26.88 80.60 -16.83
CA PHE A 394 -26.47 81.99 -16.58
C PHE A 394 -25.13 82.07 -15.82
N ILE A 395 -24.91 81.18 -14.84
CA ILE A 395 -23.64 81.12 -14.11
C ILE A 395 -22.49 80.66 -15.03
N GLU A 396 -22.72 79.65 -15.87
CA GLU A 396 -21.74 79.19 -16.85
C GLU A 396 -21.43 80.27 -17.89
N ALA A 397 -22.43 80.99 -18.40
CA ALA A 397 -22.21 82.13 -19.28
C ALA A 397 -21.42 83.27 -18.59
N PHE A 398 -21.60 83.44 -17.28
CA PHE A 398 -20.80 84.37 -16.49
C PHE A 398 -19.33 83.93 -16.36
N TYR A 399 -19.01 82.63 -16.31
CA TYR A 399 -17.62 82.14 -16.25
C TYR A 399 -16.99 81.82 -17.61
N ALA A 400 -17.80 81.63 -18.65
CA ALA A 400 -17.34 81.52 -20.02
C ALA A 400 -16.59 82.81 -20.42
N LYS A 401 -15.43 82.64 -21.04
CA LYS A 401 -14.58 83.76 -21.49
C LYS A 401 -15.24 84.56 -22.59
#